data_AF-A0A1P8JYZ4-F1
#
_entry.id   AF-A0A1P8JYZ4-F1
#
_cell.length_a   1.000
_cell.length_b   1.000
_cell.length_c   1.000
_cell.angle_alpha   90.00
_cell.angle_beta   90.00
_cell.angle_gamma   90.00
#
_symmetry.space_group_name_H-M   'P 1'
#
loop_
_entity.id
_entity.type
_entity.pdbx_description
1 polymer ?
#
loop_
_entity_poly.entity_id
_entity_poly.type
_entity_poly.pdbx_seq_one_letter_code
_entity_poly.pdbx_strand_id
1 'polypeptide(L)'
;MSKKLIALAAIAAAAYFPNQPAYAEAEKFEMDDDIADRMVSDQVAKLDDAADAKAATKLTKARLLVDSALGNANDVVELDAATLKQAKADSLADNSKEAVAYALTLPQNKPPA
;
A
#
# COMPACT_ATOMS: atom_id res chain seq x y z
N MET A 1 6.95 -23.96 10.64
CA MET A 1 6.21 -23.01 9.78
C MET A 1 5.75 -21.91 10.69
N SER A 2 5.81 -20.66 10.25
CA SER A 2 5.44 -19.49 11.04
C SER A 2 4.17 -18.86 10.47
N LYS A 3 3.29 -18.43 11.37
CA LYS A 3 2.03 -17.74 11.09
C LYS A 3 2.17 -16.27 11.44
N LYS A 4 1.57 -15.43 10.60
CA LYS A 4 1.40 -14.00 10.88
C LYS A 4 0.16 -13.82 11.74
N LEU A 5 0.30 -13.05 12.81
CA LEU A 5 -0.72 -12.79 13.80
C LEU A 5 -0.88 -11.27 13.99
N ILE A 6 -2.09 -10.87 14.39
CA ILE A 6 -2.39 -9.53 14.90
C ILE A 6 -2.74 -9.68 16.38
N ALA A 7 -2.09 -8.89 17.23
CA ALA A 7 -2.42 -8.80 18.65
C ALA A 7 -3.81 -8.18 18.85
N LEU A 8 -4.68 -8.86 19.61
CA LEU A 8 -6.01 -8.34 19.98
C LEU A 8 -5.95 -7.43 21.22
N ALA A 9 -4.88 -7.52 22.01
CA ALA A 9 -4.57 -6.68 23.16
C ALA A 9 -3.05 -6.60 23.32
N ALA A 10 -2.53 -5.76 24.22
CA ALA A 10 -1.10 -5.76 24.53
C ALA A 10 -0.68 -7.14 25.07
N ILE A 11 0.19 -7.85 24.34
CA ILE A 11 0.61 -9.22 24.69
C ILE A 11 2.01 -9.17 25.26
N ALA A 12 2.19 -9.68 26.48
CA ALA A 12 3.51 -9.99 27.00
C ALA A 12 4.03 -11.25 26.28
N ALA A 13 4.71 -11.09 25.14
CA ALA A 13 5.25 -12.20 24.35
C ALA A 13 6.14 -13.15 25.18
N ALA A 14 6.79 -12.62 26.23
CA ALA A 14 7.54 -13.39 27.22
C ALA A 14 6.74 -14.51 27.92
N ALA A 15 5.40 -14.43 27.95
CA ALA A 15 4.53 -15.48 28.49
C ALA A 15 4.45 -16.72 27.57
N TYR A 16 4.75 -16.55 26.29
CA TYR A 16 4.68 -17.58 25.26
C TYR A 16 6.06 -17.98 24.73
N PHE A 17 7.01 -17.04 24.72
CA PHE A 17 8.38 -17.28 24.27
C PHE A 17 9.38 -16.46 25.10
N PRO A 18 10.33 -17.09 25.81
CA PRO A 18 11.34 -16.36 26.55
C PRO A 18 12.23 -15.58 25.56
N ASN A 19 12.43 -14.28 25.83
CA ASN A 19 13.22 -13.32 25.02
C ASN A 19 12.51 -12.63 23.83
N GLN A 20 11.18 -12.60 23.76
CA GLN A 20 10.46 -11.72 22.82
C GLN A 20 9.95 -10.44 23.50
N PRO A 21 10.02 -9.26 22.84
CA PRO A 21 9.42 -8.02 23.33
C PRO A 21 7.90 -8.13 23.37
N ALA A 22 7.26 -7.34 24.24
CA ALA A 22 5.80 -7.26 24.24
C ALA A 22 5.28 -6.68 22.92
N TYR A 23 4.18 -7.23 22.42
CA TYR A 23 3.47 -6.71 21.24
C TYR A 23 2.35 -5.78 21.70
N ALA A 24 2.24 -4.61 21.08
CA ALA A 24 1.15 -3.68 21.32
C ALA A 24 -0.16 -4.19 20.72
N GLU A 25 -1.29 -3.67 21.19
CA GLU A 25 -2.60 -3.95 20.60
C GLU A 25 -2.63 -3.55 19.11
N ALA A 26 -3.22 -4.41 18.28
CA ALA A 26 -3.24 -4.32 16.82
C ALA A 26 -1.86 -4.40 16.13
N GLU A 27 -0.78 -4.72 16.85
CA GLU A 27 0.53 -4.96 16.26
C GLU A 27 0.55 -6.30 15.50
N LYS A 28 1.22 -6.29 14.34
CA LYS A 28 1.44 -7.47 13.51
C LYS A 28 2.77 -8.11 13.87
N PHE A 29 2.77 -9.40 14.12
CA PHE A 29 3.98 -10.15 14.45
C PHE A 29 3.90 -11.57 13.89
N GLU A 30 5.05 -12.22 13.77
CA GLU A 30 5.17 -13.56 13.21
C GLU A 30 5.63 -14.52 14.30
N MET A 31 5.00 -15.69 14.37
CA MET A 31 5.25 -16.67 15.41
C MET A 31 5.14 -18.08 14.84
N ASP A 32 5.86 -19.04 15.41
CA ASP A 32 5.74 -20.45 15.03
C ASP A 32 4.31 -20.98 15.19
N ASP A 33 3.91 -21.89 14.31
CA ASP A 33 2.54 -22.42 14.21
C ASP A 33 1.97 -22.90 15.55
N ASP A 34 2.76 -23.62 16.34
CA ASP A 34 2.34 -24.17 17.64
C ASP A 34 2.00 -23.07 18.65
N ILE A 35 2.74 -21.96 18.61
CA ILE A 35 2.51 -20.81 19.49
C ILE A 35 1.37 -19.97 18.95
N ALA A 36 1.31 -19.79 17.63
CA ALA A 36 0.24 -19.06 16.98
C ALA A 36 -1.14 -19.65 17.26
N ASP A 37 -1.28 -20.97 17.17
CA ASP A 37 -2.54 -21.65 17.47
C ASP A 37 -2.92 -21.51 18.95
N ARG A 38 -1.93 -21.54 19.85
CA ARG A 38 -2.16 -21.26 21.28
C ARG A 38 -2.59 -19.83 21.54
N MET A 39 -1.96 -18.84 20.91
CA MET A 39 -2.32 -17.42 21.07
C MET A 39 -3.69 -17.09 20.48
N VAL A 40 -4.08 -17.76 19.40
CA VAL A 40 -5.43 -17.68 18.83
C VAL A 40 -6.45 -18.34 19.76
N SER A 41 -6.13 -19.51 20.32
CA SER A 41 -6.98 -20.19 21.31
C SER A 41 -7.19 -19.37 22.58
N ASP A 42 -6.14 -18.69 23.06
CA ASP A 42 -6.20 -17.82 24.25
C ASP A 42 -6.87 -16.46 23.96
N GLN A 43 -7.33 -16.23 22.73
CA GLN A 43 -7.93 -14.98 22.26
C GLN A 43 -7.06 -13.73 22.43
N VAL A 44 -5.75 -13.90 22.59
CA VAL A 44 -4.80 -12.78 22.71
C VAL A 44 -4.33 -12.30 21.34
N ALA A 45 -4.41 -13.15 20.31
CA ALA A 45 -4.08 -12.81 18.94
C ALA A 45 -5.07 -13.43 17.95
N LYS A 46 -5.09 -12.94 16.72
CA LYS A 46 -5.83 -13.54 15.60
C LYS A 46 -4.90 -13.73 14.40
N LEU A 47 -5.19 -14.72 13.57
CA LEU A 47 -4.51 -14.90 12.29
C LEU A 47 -4.61 -13.62 11.46
N ASP A 48 -3.47 -13.13 10.99
CA ASP A 48 -3.41 -12.07 10.00
C ASP A 48 -3.75 -12.68 8.64
N ASP A 49 -5.05 -12.91 8.41
CA ASP A 49 -5.61 -13.38 7.14
C ASP A 49 -5.62 -12.26 6.08
N ALA A 50 -5.01 -11.11 6.38
CA ALA A 50 -4.55 -10.19 5.36
C ALA A 50 -3.32 -10.84 4.69
N ALA A 51 -3.57 -11.88 3.91
CA ALA A 51 -2.67 -12.39 2.88
C ALA A 51 -1.96 -11.18 2.28
N ASP A 52 -0.62 -11.11 2.48
CA ASP A 52 0.28 -10.05 2.03
C ASP A 52 -0.37 -9.14 0.99
N ALA A 53 -1.20 -8.21 1.46
CA ALA A 53 -1.57 -7.08 0.67
C ALA A 53 -0.31 -6.24 0.80
N LYS A 54 0.73 -6.61 0.03
CA LYS A 54 1.49 -5.61 -0.71
C LYS A 54 0.40 -4.68 -1.19
N ALA A 55 0.23 -3.56 -0.50
CA ALA A 55 -0.70 -2.53 -0.91
C ALA A 55 -0.27 -2.27 -2.34
N ALA A 56 -1.02 -2.81 -3.30
CA ALA A 56 -0.73 -2.63 -4.70
C ALA A 56 -0.80 -1.13 -4.84
N THR A 57 0.37 -0.48 -4.94
CA THR A 57 0.49 0.97 -4.87
C THR A 57 -0.47 1.49 -5.92
N LYS A 58 -1.60 2.04 -5.48
CA LYS A 58 -2.71 2.30 -6.38
C LYS A 58 -2.27 3.44 -7.29
N LEU A 59 -1.76 3.08 -8.46
CA LEU A 59 -1.33 4.05 -9.45
C LEU A 59 -2.58 4.75 -9.99
N THR A 60 -2.51 6.07 -10.02
CA THR A 60 -3.59 6.93 -10.50
C THR A 60 -3.13 7.62 -11.76
N LYS A 61 -3.97 7.59 -12.80
CA LYS A 61 -3.70 8.29 -14.06
C LYS A 61 -3.80 9.80 -13.86
N ALA A 62 -2.82 10.53 -14.38
CA ALA A 62 -2.80 11.97 -14.41
C ALA A 62 -2.28 12.48 -15.75
N ARG A 63 -2.81 13.61 -16.20
CA ARG A 63 -2.32 14.36 -17.36
C ARG A 63 -1.19 15.27 -16.92
N LEU A 64 -0.04 15.25 -17.59
CA LEU A 64 1.01 16.24 -17.40
C LEU A 64 0.58 17.59 -17.99
N LEU A 65 0.80 18.67 -17.25
CA LEU A 65 0.46 20.03 -17.67
C LEU A 65 1.61 20.73 -18.41
N VAL A 66 2.84 20.29 -18.15
CA VAL A 66 4.07 20.85 -18.72
C VAL A 66 5.06 19.72 -19.04
N ASP A 67 6.02 20.01 -19.92
CA ASP A 67 7.14 19.10 -20.18
C ASP A 67 7.99 18.95 -18.90
N SER A 68 8.29 17.70 -18.55
CA SER A 68 9.00 17.37 -17.31
C SER A 68 9.81 16.08 -17.46
N ALA A 69 10.51 15.69 -16.40
CA ALA A 69 11.20 14.39 -16.36
C ALA A 69 10.23 13.19 -16.45
N LEU A 70 8.93 13.39 -16.22
CA LEU A 70 7.91 12.34 -16.28
C LEU A 70 7.37 12.12 -17.71
N GLY A 71 7.62 13.06 -18.64
CA GLY A 71 7.07 13.05 -19.98
C GLY A 71 6.77 14.44 -20.51
N ASN A 72 6.10 14.51 -21.65
CA ASN A 72 5.74 15.76 -22.29
C ASN A 72 4.37 16.26 -21.83
N ALA A 73 4.09 17.53 -22.09
CA ALA A 73 2.79 18.13 -21.82
C ALA A 73 1.67 17.33 -22.51
N ASN A 74 0.60 17.11 -21.76
CA ASN A 74 -0.56 16.28 -22.09
C ASN A 74 -0.33 14.77 -22.15
N ASP A 75 0.85 14.26 -21.77
CA ASP A 75 1.02 12.81 -21.61
C ASP A 75 0.19 12.31 -20.42
N VAL A 76 -0.34 11.08 -20.55
CA VAL A 76 -1.05 10.39 -19.46
C VAL A 76 -0.08 9.44 -18.77
N VAL A 77 0.25 9.76 -17.51
CA VAL A 77 1.17 8.96 -16.68
C VAL A 77 0.44 8.33 -15.49
N GLU A 78 0.94 7.19 -15.04
CA GLU A 78 0.45 6.49 -13.86
C GLU A 78 1.39 6.78 -12.68
N LEU A 79 0.88 7.50 -11.67
CA LEU A 79 1.66 7.94 -10.51
C LEU A 79 1.11 7.36 -9.21
N ASP A 80 1.98 7.04 -8.27
CA ASP A 80 1.57 6.74 -6.90
C ASP A 80 0.99 7.97 -6.19
N ALA A 81 0.33 7.75 -5.05
CA ALA A 81 -0.36 8.82 -4.32
C ALA A 81 0.58 9.93 -3.80
N ALA A 82 1.81 9.60 -3.41
CA ALA A 82 2.77 10.57 -2.91
C ALA A 82 3.31 11.44 -4.05
N THR A 83 3.72 10.81 -5.15
CA THR A 83 4.22 11.45 -6.35
C THR A 83 3.14 12.32 -6.99
N LEU A 84 1.90 11.83 -7.08
CA LEU A 84 0.79 12.61 -7.62
C LEU A 84 0.47 13.85 -6.77
N LYS A 85 0.49 13.71 -5.44
CA LYS A 85 0.25 14.85 -4.54
C LYS A 85 1.30 15.93 -4.74
N GLN A 86 2.57 15.55 -4.86
CA GLN A 86 3.67 16.48 -5.12
C GLN A 86 3.54 17.13 -6.51
N ALA A 87 3.32 16.33 -7.55
CA ALA A 87 3.15 16.83 -8.91
C ALA A 87 1.96 17.81 -9.05
N LYS A 88 0.89 17.63 -8.28
CA LYS A 88 -0.21 18.59 -8.21
C LYS A 88 0.17 19.88 -7.48
N ALA A 89 0.93 19.79 -6.38
CA ALA A 89 1.41 20.96 -5.66
C ALA A 89 2.33 21.82 -6.54
N ASP A 90 3.16 21.18 -7.35
CA ASP A 90 4.08 21.83 -8.30
C ASP A 90 3.39 22.25 -9.61
N SER A 91 2.07 22.08 -9.75
CA SER A 91 1.30 22.35 -10.97
C SER A 91 1.82 21.61 -12.22
N LEU A 92 2.42 20.44 -12.03
CA LEU A 92 2.97 19.58 -13.08
C LEU A 92 1.95 18.59 -13.63
N ALA A 93 0.97 18.17 -12.83
CA ALA A 93 0.00 17.15 -13.22
C ALA A 93 -1.43 17.43 -12.75
N ASP A 94 -2.40 16.93 -13.51
CA ASP A 94 -3.84 17.00 -13.23
C ASP A 94 -4.49 15.61 -13.35
N ASN A 95 -5.08 15.13 -12.25
CA ASN A 95 -5.77 13.84 -12.20
C ASN A 95 -7.30 13.95 -12.32
N SER A 96 -7.81 15.11 -12.71
CA SER A 96 -9.24 15.30 -12.97
C SER A 96 -9.69 14.42 -14.12
N LYS A 97 -10.85 13.76 -13.97
CA LYS A 97 -11.38 12.81 -14.97
C LYS A 97 -11.46 13.44 -16.37
N GLU A 98 -11.86 14.70 -16.45
CA GLU A 98 -11.98 15.46 -17.69
C GLU A 98 -10.61 15.69 -18.35
N ALA A 99 -9.60 16.09 -17.56
CA ALA A 99 -8.24 16.31 -18.04
C ALA A 99 -7.60 15.02 -18.57
N VAL A 100 -7.76 13.91 -17.84
CA VAL A 100 -7.27 12.60 -18.26
C VAL A 100 -8.01 12.10 -19.50
N ALA A 101 -9.34 12.24 -19.55
CA ALA A 101 -10.14 11.85 -20.71
C ALA A 101 -9.73 12.63 -21.96
N TYR A 102 -9.54 13.95 -21.84
CA TYR A 102 -9.04 14.78 -22.93
C TYR A 102 -7.67 14.31 -23.41
N ALA A 103 -6.72 14.10 -22.49
CA ALA A 103 -5.37 13.65 -22.83
C ALA A 103 -5.38 12.29 -23.56
N LEU A 104 -6.23 11.36 -23.14
CA LEU A 104 -6.40 10.06 -23.82
C LEU A 104 -6.94 10.17 -25.25
N THR A 105 -7.55 11.30 -25.65
CA THR A 105 -7.96 11.51 -27.05
C THR A 105 -6.78 11.84 -27.98
N LEU A 106 -5.66 12.30 -27.40
CA LEU A 106 -4.53 12.79 -28.16
C LEU A 106 -3.72 11.63 -28.76
N PRO A 107 -3.18 11.79 -29.99
CA PRO A 107 -2.45 10.73 -30.67
C PRO A 107 -1.27 10.16 -29.88
N GLN A 108 -0.56 10.99 -29.10
CA GLN A 108 0.60 10.53 -28.33
C GLN A 108 0.26 9.54 -27.21
N ASN A 109 -1.00 9.52 -26.75
CA ASN A 109 -1.45 8.64 -25.68
C ASN A 109 -2.23 7.42 -26.20
N LYS A 110 -2.30 7.25 -27.53
CA LYS A 110 -2.92 6.07 -28.14
C LYS A 110 -1.89 4.93 -28.22
N PRO A 111 -2.30 3.67 -28.02
CA PRO A 111 -1.41 2.54 -28.28
C PRO A 111 -0.95 2.58 -29.74
N PRO A 112 0.29 2.13 -30.04
CA PRO A 112 0.75 2.02 -31.42
C PRO A 112 -0.24 1.15 -32.20
N ALA A 113 -0.65 1.66 -33.37
CA ALA A 113 -1.57 0.99 -34.27
C ALA A 113 -0.99 -0.29 -34.85
#